data_AF-A0A0X7BFB8-F1
#
_entry.id   AF-A0A0X7BFB8-F1
#
_cell.length_a   1.000
_cell.length_b   1.000
_cell.length_c   1.000
_cell.angle_alpha   90.00
_cell.angle_beta   90.00
_cell.angle_gamma   90.00
#
_symmetry.space_group_name_H-M   'P 1'
#
loop_
_entity.id
_entity.type
_entity.pdbx_description
1 polymer ?
#
loop_
_entity_poly.entity_id
_entity_poly.type
_entity_poly.pdbx_seq_one_letter_code
_entity_poly.pdbx_strand_id
1 'polypeptide(L)'
;MREKDQEKINSDLKKVVNDHLLNGFKNRQHRLVDTVKEVRILNSEIIQDENDRDHILVKNIQVGARVFVIFGDDAKSSDNILVKNQGPLSFRYNKEIDNFELEEATAKFYDATN
;
A
#
# COMPACT_ATOMS: atom_id res chain seq x y z
N MET A 1 12.21 -13.26 -11.32
CA MET A 1 11.38 -12.05 -11.52
C MET A 1 12.26 -10.96 -12.11
N ARG A 2 11.77 -10.16 -13.06
CA ARG A 2 12.57 -9.07 -13.65
C ARG A 2 12.44 -7.82 -12.79
N GLU A 3 13.42 -6.93 -12.86
CA GLU A 3 13.43 -5.66 -12.12
C GLU A 3 12.16 -4.84 -12.39
N LYS A 4 11.73 -4.75 -13.66
CA LYS A 4 10.49 -4.06 -14.05
C LYS A 4 9.22 -4.60 -13.38
N ASP A 5 9.18 -5.90 -13.09
CA ASP A 5 8.04 -6.54 -12.45
C ASP A 5 7.97 -6.09 -10.98
N GLN A 6 9.13 -6.03 -10.31
CA GLN A 6 9.23 -5.55 -8.93
C GLN A 6 8.92 -4.06 -8.79
N GLU A 7 9.35 -3.24 -9.76
CA GLU A 7 8.98 -1.82 -9.83
C GLU A 7 7.48 -1.63 -9.98
N LYS A 8 6.82 -2.42 -10.84
CA LYS A 8 5.37 -2.38 -11.02
C LYS A 8 4.63 -2.76 -9.75
N ILE A 9 5.01 -3.86 -9.10
CA ILE A 9 4.43 -4.29 -7.82
C ILE A 9 4.58 -3.18 -6.78
N ASN A 10 5.76 -2.59 -6.64
CA ASN A 10 5.99 -1.48 -5.70
C ASN A 10 5.16 -0.24 -6.04
N SER A 11 5.00 0.08 -7.32
CA SER A 11 4.17 1.19 -7.78
C SER A 11 2.68 0.98 -7.44
N ASP A 12 2.16 -0.21 -7.74
CA ASP A 12 0.78 -0.58 -7.45
C ASP A 12 0.52 -0.59 -5.94
N LEU A 13 1.42 -1.15 -5.15
CA LEU A 13 1.32 -1.14 -3.68
C LEU A 13 1.25 0.29 -3.14
N LYS A 14 2.12 1.20 -3.62
CA LYS A 14 2.09 2.61 -3.21
C LYS A 14 0.76 3.27 -3.59
N LYS A 15 0.24 2.98 -4.79
CA LYS A 15 -1.04 3.52 -5.24
C LYS A 15 -2.19 3.06 -4.34
N VAL A 16 -2.28 1.75 -4.07
CA VAL A 16 -3.33 1.19 -3.20
C VAL A 16 -3.27 1.76 -1.79
N VAL A 17 -2.07 1.91 -1.22
CA VAL A 17 -1.91 2.56 0.09
C VAL A 17 -2.37 4.01 0.06
N ASN A 18 -1.98 4.76 -0.98
CA ASN A 18 -2.38 6.16 -1.12
C ASN A 18 -3.91 6.30 -1.22
N ASP A 19 -4.54 5.51 -2.08
CA ASP A 19 -6.00 5.48 -2.25
C ASP A 19 -6.69 5.10 -0.94
N HIS A 20 -6.17 4.11 -0.20
CA HIS A 20 -6.72 3.72 1.11
C HIS A 20 -6.58 4.82 2.16
N LEU A 21 -5.43 5.51 2.23
CA LEU A 21 -5.21 6.60 3.16
C LEU A 21 -6.12 7.80 2.86
N LEU A 22 -6.37 8.11 1.59
CA LEU A 22 -7.27 9.19 1.19
C LEU A 22 -8.75 8.83 1.35
N ASN A 23 -9.08 7.54 1.39
CA ASN A 23 -10.46 7.06 1.54
C ASN A 23 -10.91 7.00 3.02
N GLY A 24 -10.88 8.14 3.70
CA GLY A 24 -11.45 8.28 5.05
C GLY A 24 -10.63 7.64 6.17
N PHE A 25 -9.35 7.31 5.92
CA PHE A 25 -8.46 6.79 6.96
C PHE A 25 -8.27 7.82 8.07
N LYS A 26 -8.28 7.33 9.32
CA LYS A 26 -8.02 8.14 10.50
C LYS A 26 -6.70 7.71 11.14
N ASN A 27 -5.84 8.66 11.46
CA ASN A 27 -4.62 8.38 12.22
C ASN A 27 -4.96 8.00 13.68
N ARG A 28 -3.94 7.60 14.45
CA ARG A 28 -4.00 7.39 15.91
C ARG A 28 -4.66 8.50 16.74
N GLN A 29 -4.73 9.73 16.24
CA GLN A 29 -5.40 10.86 16.89
C GLN A 29 -6.87 11.01 16.44
N HIS A 30 -7.42 10.01 15.75
CA HIS A 30 -8.74 10.01 15.13
C HIS A 30 -8.96 11.15 14.12
N ARG A 31 -7.89 11.69 13.53
CA ARG A 31 -7.95 12.75 12.51
C ARG A 31 -7.91 12.15 11.12
N LEU A 32 -8.77 12.67 10.25
CA LEU A 32 -8.84 12.25 8.86
C LEU A 32 -7.58 12.70 8.11
N VAL A 33 -7.05 11.78 7.30
CA VAL A 33 -6.03 12.12 6.31
C VAL A 33 -6.67 12.93 5.19
N ASP A 34 -6.06 14.08 4.90
CA ASP A 34 -6.47 14.97 3.83
C ASP A 34 -5.58 14.79 2.60
N THR A 35 -4.26 14.71 2.80
CA THR A 35 -3.28 14.53 1.72
C THR A 35 -2.16 13.59 2.14
N VAL A 36 -1.65 12.83 1.16
CA VAL A 36 -0.50 11.94 1.34
C VAL A 36 0.69 12.56 0.60
N LYS A 37 1.72 12.96 1.35
CA LYS A 37 2.92 13.61 0.79
C LYS A 37 3.93 12.57 0.30
N GLU A 38 4.07 11.47 1.03
CA GLU A 38 5.06 10.44 0.74
C GLU A 38 4.56 9.07 1.20
N VAL A 39 4.86 8.04 0.42
CA VAL A 39 4.61 6.62 0.74
C VAL A 39 5.88 5.82 0.50
N ARG A 40 6.39 5.18 1.54
CA ARG A 40 7.60 4.35 1.50
C ARG A 40 7.29 2.94 1.99
N ILE A 41 7.49 1.95 1.11
CA ILE A 41 7.43 0.54 1.49
C ILE A 41 8.66 0.26 2.37
N LEU A 42 8.42 -0.15 3.61
CA LEU A 42 9.45 -0.46 4.60
C LEU A 42 9.75 -1.95 4.62
N ASN A 43 8.70 -2.77 4.47
CA ASN A 43 8.82 -4.22 4.40
C ASN A 43 7.73 -4.79 3.48
N SER A 44 8.08 -5.83 2.74
CA SER A 44 7.17 -6.63 1.94
C SER A 44 7.87 -7.93 1.55
N GLU A 45 7.14 -9.03 1.53
CA GLU A 45 7.64 -10.35 1.17
C GLU A 45 6.89 -10.86 -0.05
N ILE A 46 7.60 -11.19 -1.14
CA ILE A 46 6.99 -11.74 -2.35
C ILE A 46 7.15 -13.25 -2.34
N ILE A 47 6.03 -13.95 -2.37
CA ILE A 47 5.96 -15.41 -2.43
C ILE A 47 5.44 -15.79 -3.81
N GLN A 48 6.26 -16.50 -4.58
CA GLN A 48 5.83 -17.07 -5.85
C GLN A 48 5.09 -18.39 -5.59
N ASP A 49 3.99 -18.62 -6.30
CA ASP A 49 3.32 -19.92 -6.26
C ASP A 49 4.14 -20.95 -7.05
N GLU A 50 4.51 -22.06 -6.42
CA GLU A 50 5.28 -23.13 -7.07
C GLU A 50 4.49 -23.81 -8.19
N ASN A 51 3.15 -23.78 -8.11
CA ASN A 51 2.26 -24.41 -9.08
C ASN A 51 1.74 -23.44 -10.14
N ASP A 52 1.84 -22.13 -9.92
CA ASP A 52 1.35 -21.10 -10.82
C ASP A 52 2.35 -19.94 -10.97
N ARG A 53 3.20 -20.04 -11.99
CA ARG A 53 4.24 -19.03 -12.28
C ARG A 53 3.66 -17.65 -12.65
N ASP A 54 2.39 -17.61 -13.04
CA ASP A 54 1.69 -16.38 -13.40
C ASP A 54 1.03 -15.74 -12.17
N HIS A 55 1.21 -16.29 -10.96
CA HIS A 55 0.62 -15.79 -9.72
C HIS A 55 1.66 -15.60 -8.62
N ILE A 56 1.60 -14.45 -7.95
CA ILE A 56 2.44 -14.14 -6.80
C ILE A 56 1.60 -13.53 -5.66
N LEU A 57 2.03 -13.78 -4.43
CA LEU A 57 1.44 -13.23 -3.22
C LEU A 57 2.43 -12.30 -2.54
N VAL A 58 2.02 -11.07 -2.25
CA VAL A 58 2.81 -10.13 -1.45
C VAL A 58 2.27 -10.08 -0.03
N LYS A 59 3.08 -10.48 0.95
CA LYS A 59 2.74 -10.54 2.39
C LYS A 59 3.60 -9.58 3.21
N ASN A 60 3.28 -9.47 4.50
CA ASN A 60 4.04 -8.71 5.48
C ASN A 60 4.29 -7.24 5.07
N ILE A 61 3.31 -6.65 4.37
CA ILE A 61 3.39 -5.31 3.80
C ILE A 61 3.32 -4.28 4.93
N GLN A 62 4.41 -3.55 5.12
CA GLN A 62 4.54 -2.46 6.07
C GLN A 62 5.00 -1.20 5.34
N VAL A 63 4.29 -0.10 5.56
CA VAL A 63 4.46 1.12 4.78
C VAL A 63 4.50 2.31 5.73
N GLY A 64 5.54 3.12 5.61
CA GLY A 64 5.60 4.42 6.26
C GLY A 64 5.01 5.47 5.32
N ALA A 65 4.15 6.33 5.84
CA ALA A 65 3.59 7.43 5.07
C ALA A 65 3.71 8.75 5.82
N ARG A 66 4.04 9.81 5.09
CA ARG A 66 3.93 11.19 5.57
C ARG A 66 2.64 11.77 5.04
N VAL A 67 1.74 12.13 5.95
CA VAL A 67 0.39 12.61 5.63
C VAL A 67 0.18 13.98 6.23
N PHE A 68 -0.79 14.73 5.70
CA PHE A 68 -1.41 15.85 6.40
C PHE A 68 -2.80 15.45 6.84
N VAL A 69 -3.12 15.74 8.10
CA VAL A 69 -4.42 15.44 8.72
C VAL A 69 -5.14 16.73 9.08
N ILE A 70 -6.46 16.67 9.10
CA ILE A 70 -7.34 17.80 9.42
C ILE A 70 -7.42 17.97 10.95
N PHE A 71 -6.97 19.11 11.46
CA PHE A 71 -7.02 19.45 12.89
C PHE A 71 -8.28 20.26 13.27
N GLY A 72 -8.82 21.05 12.34
CA GLY A 72 -10.01 21.90 12.49
C GLY A 72 -10.31 22.61 11.17
N ASP A 73 -11.25 23.57 11.19
CA ASP A 73 -11.62 24.38 10.01
C ASP A 73 -10.36 25.11 9.49
N ASP A 74 -9.81 24.63 8.38
CA ASP A 74 -8.61 25.09 7.67
C ASP A 74 -7.22 24.81 8.28
N ALA A 75 -7.14 24.14 9.44
CA ALA A 75 -5.85 23.74 10.02
C ALA A 75 -5.43 22.33 9.58
N LYS A 76 -4.30 22.23 8.87
CA LYS A 76 -3.63 20.96 8.54
C LYS A 76 -2.33 20.82 9.32
N SER A 77 -2.04 19.62 9.79
CA SER A 77 -0.74 19.29 10.39
C SER A 77 -0.17 18.04 9.76
N SER A 78 1.16 17.99 9.65
CA SER A 78 1.83 16.79 9.15
C SER A 78 1.96 15.74 10.24
N ASP A 79 1.68 14.48 9.91
CA ASP A 79 1.93 13.32 10.76
C ASP A 79 2.71 12.26 9.97
N ASN A 80 3.50 11.47 10.68
CA ASN A 80 4.16 10.30 10.10
C ASN A 80 3.45 9.07 10.67
N ILE A 81 2.82 8.31 9.80
CA ILE A 81 2.07 7.11 10.17
C ILE A 81 2.76 5.87 9.65
N LEU A 82 2.62 4.79 10.40
CA LEU A 82 3.01 3.47 9.98
C LEU A 82 1.74 2.67 9.72
N VAL A 83 1.60 2.07 8.54
CA VAL A 83 0.46 1.21 8.22
C VAL A 83 0.90 -0.19 7.84
N LYS A 84 0.08 -1.18 8.19
CA LYS A 84 0.28 -2.59 7.83
C LYS A 84 -0.95 -3.13 7.11
N ASN A 85 -0.73 -3.98 6.12
CA ASN A 85 -1.84 -4.68 5.46
C ASN A 85 -2.27 -5.90 6.29
N GLN A 86 -3.57 -6.13 6.41
CA GLN A 86 -4.13 -7.24 7.18
C GLN A 86 -3.94 -8.62 6.52
N GLY A 87 -3.65 -8.68 5.21
CA GLY A 87 -3.53 -9.93 4.47
C GLY A 87 -2.52 -9.89 3.32
N PRO A 88 -2.35 -11.01 2.60
CA PRO A 88 -1.64 -11.02 1.33
C PRO A 88 -2.38 -10.16 0.28
N LEU A 89 -1.63 -9.63 -0.68
CA LEU A 89 -2.16 -9.11 -1.93
C LEU A 89 -1.74 -10.01 -3.09
N SER A 90 -2.71 -10.36 -3.95
CA SER A 90 -2.49 -11.24 -5.09
C SER A 90 -2.20 -10.43 -6.36
N PHE A 91 -1.12 -10.80 -7.04
CA PHE A 91 -0.80 -10.26 -8.35
C PHE A 91 -0.77 -11.37 -9.39
N ARG A 92 -1.38 -11.10 -10.54
CA ARG A 92 -1.39 -11.98 -11.71
C ARG A 92 -0.53 -11.38 -12.81
N TYR A 93 0.23 -12.22 -13.49
CA TYR A 93 0.94 -11.83 -14.68
C TYR A 93 -0.04 -11.66 -15.85
N ASN A 94 -0.09 -10.46 -16.40
CA ASN A 94 -0.82 -10.13 -17.60
C ASN A 94 0.11 -10.23 -18.81
N LYS A 95 -0.19 -11.19 -19.70
CA LYS A 95 0.60 -11.50 -20.90
C LYS A 95 0.49 -10.42 -21.98
N GLU A 96 -0.60 -9.65 -22.01
CA GLU A 96 -0.83 -8.62 -23.03
C GLU A 96 0.10 -7.41 -22.83
N ILE A 97 0.34 -7.03 -21.57
CA ILE A 97 1.20 -5.90 -21.20
C ILE A 97 2.58 -6.34 -20.66
N ASP A 98 2.85 -7.65 -20.68
CA ASP A 98 4.09 -8.27 -20.19
C ASP A 98 4.49 -7.78 -18.78
N ASN A 99 3.54 -7.79 -17.84
CA ASN A 99 3.75 -7.30 -16.48
C ASN A 99 2.79 -7.92 -15.45
N PHE A 100 3.11 -7.81 -14.16
CA PHE A 100 2.19 -8.18 -13.08
C PHE A 100 1.17 -7.08 -12.78
N GLU A 101 -0.06 -7.48 -12.50
CA GLU A 101 -1.16 -6.62 -12.08
C GLU A 101 -1.80 -7.15 -10.82
N LEU A 102 -2.25 -6.23 -9.96
CA LEU A 102 -3.03 -6.56 -8.77
C LEU A 102 -4.43 -7.04 -9.20
N GLU A 103 -4.83 -8.26 -8.82
CA GLU A 103 -6.10 -8.86 -9.29
C GLU A 103 -7.33 -8.14 -8.74
N GLU A 104 -7.40 -7.96 -7.43
CA GLU A 104 -8.42 -7.14 -6.76
C GLU A 104 -7.83 -6.58 -5.46
N ALA A 105 -7.99 -5.27 -5.25
CA ALA A 105 -7.48 -4.60 -4.07
C ALA A 105 -8.36 -4.87 -2.83
N THR A 106 -8.27 -6.05 -2.22
CA THR A 106 -8.82 -6.30 -0.87
C THR A 106 -7.92 -5.75 0.25
N ALA A 107 -7.07 -4.77 -0.08
CA ALA A 107 -6.11 -4.21 0.85
C ALA A 107 -6.84 -3.56 2.03
N LYS A 108 -6.45 -3.94 3.23
CA LYS A 108 -7.00 -3.44 4.48
C LYS A 108 -5.84 -2.99 5.32
N PHE A 109 -5.50 -1.72 5.17
CA PHE A 109 -4.44 -1.11 5.95
C PHE A 109 -4.97 -0.58 7.28
N TYR A 110 -4.22 -0.84 8.34
CA TYR A 110 -4.49 -0.34 9.69
C TYR A 110 -3.26 0.40 10.24
N ASP A 111 -3.50 1.34 11.14
CA ASP A 111 -2.44 2.05 11.85
C ASP A 111 -1.65 1.06 12.72
N ALA A 112 -0.34 1.04 12.54
CA ALA A 112 0.63 0.20 13.25
C ALA A 112 1.62 1.05 14.05
N THR A 113 1.31 2.32 14.28
CA THR A 113 2.08 3.23 15.11
C THR A 113 1.80 2.89 16.58
N ASN A 114 2.81 2.39 17.30
CA ASN A 114 2.74 2.14 18.74
C ASN A 114 2.57 3.45 19.55
#